data_AF-A0A1D3D392-F1
#
_entry.id   AF-A0A1D3D392-F1
#
_cell.length_a   1.000
_cell.length_b   1.000
_cell.length_c   1.000
_cell.angle_alpha   90.00
_cell.angle_beta   90.00
_cell.angle_gamma   90.00
#
_symmetry.space_group_name_H-M   'P 1'
#
loop_
_entity.id
_entity.type
_entity.pdbx_description
1 polymer ?
#
loop_
_entity_poly.entity_id
_entity_poly.type
_entity_poly.pdbx_seq_one_letter_code
_entity_poly.pdbx_strand_id
1 'polypeptide(L)'
;MSSPEWPFYSVLPNQMPSSTLRRHLVEVYLKDTIERRGLNLPPERLATKETVDRFVNVVDYMMLASHLVWAFWSVVRTKIPEDPELFSYLHYAKTRLEQYSEKKREMQARGVL
;
A
#
# COMPACT_ATOMS: atom_id res chain seq x y z
N MET A 1 -18.20 2.34 2.87
CA MET A 1 -19.05 1.14 2.79
C MET A 1 -18.54 0.17 3.85
N SER A 2 -19.30 -0.06 4.92
CA SER A 2 -19.03 -1.13 5.88
C SER A 2 -19.49 -2.45 5.27
N SER A 3 -18.70 -3.52 5.38
CA SER A 3 -19.11 -4.87 4.97
C SER A 3 -19.96 -5.45 6.11
N PRO A 4 -21.28 -5.65 5.90
CA PRO A 4 -22.20 -5.98 7.01
C PRO A 4 -22.09 -7.44 7.47
N GLU A 5 -21.46 -8.31 6.65
CA GLU A 5 -21.33 -9.73 6.92
C GLU A 5 -19.89 -10.09 7.30
N TRP A 6 -19.74 -11.15 8.09
CA TRP A 6 -18.45 -11.75 8.40
C TRP A 6 -17.65 -12.00 7.11
N PRO A 7 -16.36 -11.64 7.03
CA PRO A 7 -15.44 -11.25 8.12
C PRO A 7 -15.45 -9.75 8.47
N PHE A 8 -16.49 -9.01 8.09
CA PHE A 8 -16.71 -7.58 8.33
C PHE A 8 -15.72 -6.64 7.63
N TYR A 9 -15.12 -7.13 6.54
CA TYR A 9 -14.40 -6.31 5.57
C TYR A 9 -14.46 -6.94 4.18
N SER A 10 -14.12 -6.16 3.16
CA SER A 10 -14.00 -6.64 1.79
C SER A 10 -12.73 -6.09 1.15
N VAL A 11 -12.11 -6.89 0.29
CA VAL A 11 -11.02 -6.45 -0.57
C VAL A 11 -11.61 -6.16 -1.93
N LEU A 12 -11.31 -4.98 -2.48
CA LEU A 12 -11.79 -4.53 -3.78
C LEU A 12 -10.57 -4.24 -4.68
N PRO A 13 -9.96 -5.27 -5.30
CA PRO A 13 -8.75 -5.10 -6.12
C PRO A 13 -8.96 -4.11 -7.28
N ASN A 14 -10.18 -4.07 -7.83
CA ASN A 14 -10.58 -3.15 -8.89
C ASN A 14 -10.63 -1.67 -8.47
N GLN A 15 -10.58 -1.37 -7.17
CA GLN A 15 -10.50 -0.02 -6.64
C GLN A 15 -9.06 0.42 -6.35
N MET A 16 -8.07 -0.43 -6.61
CA MET A 16 -6.67 -0.02 -6.50
C MET A 16 -6.37 1.13 -7.47
N PRO A 17 -5.67 2.19 -7.02
CA PRO A 17 -5.28 3.29 -7.88
C PRO A 17 -4.49 2.79 -9.10
N SER A 18 -4.90 3.24 -10.29
CA SER A 18 -4.20 2.92 -11.54
C SER A 18 -2.75 3.42 -11.51
N SER A 19 -1.88 2.84 -12.35
CA SER A 19 -0.48 3.27 -12.46
C SER A 19 -0.35 4.76 -12.75
N THR A 20 -1.21 5.30 -13.64
CA THR A 20 -1.30 6.72 -13.96
C THR A 20 -1.68 7.55 -12.73
N LEU A 21 -2.70 7.14 -11.97
CA LEU A 21 -3.13 7.88 -10.79
C LEU A 21 -2.08 7.85 -9.68
N ARG A 22 -1.43 6.70 -9.45
CA ARG A 22 -0.35 6.56 -8.47
C ARG A 22 0.82 7.47 -8.81
N ARG A 23 1.23 7.50 -10.07
CA ARG A 23 2.28 8.40 -10.55
C ARG A 23 1.90 9.86 -10.34
N HIS A 24 0.69 10.24 -10.73
CA HIS A 24 0.22 11.62 -10.56
C HIS A 24 0.21 12.03 -9.08
N LEU A 25 -0.20 11.14 -8.18
CA LEU A 25 -0.16 11.39 -6.74
C LEU A 25 1.27 11.63 -6.24
N VAL A 26 2.25 10.83 -6.69
CA VAL A 26 3.67 11.04 -6.35
C VAL A 26 4.17 12.38 -6.87
N GLU A 27 3.82 12.76 -8.10
CA GLU A 27 4.20 14.06 -8.69
C GLU A 27 3.67 15.24 -7.88
N VAL A 28 2.38 15.20 -7.51
CA VAL A 28 1.74 16.25 -6.70
C VAL A 28 2.38 16.30 -5.31
N TYR A 29 2.59 15.15 -4.67
CA TYR A 29 3.19 15.07 -3.33
C TYR A 29 4.62 15.63 -3.31
N LEU A 30 5.44 15.31 -4.31
CA LEU A 30 6.81 15.80 -4.40
C LEU A 30 6.85 17.31 -4.57
N LYS A 31 6.05 17.87 -5.50
CA LYS A 31 5.97 19.32 -5.72
C LYS A 31 5.58 20.07 -4.45
N ASP A 32 4.48 19.66 -3.81
CA ASP A 32 4.00 20.26 -2.56
C ASP A 32 5.04 20.15 -1.43
N THR A 33 5.74 19.01 -1.33
CA THR A 33 6.78 18.81 -0.31
C THR A 33 7.98 19.74 -0.54
N ILE A 34 8.43 19.88 -1.78
CA ILE A 34 9.56 20.75 -2.14
C ILE A 34 9.25 22.21 -1.80
N GLU A 35 8.06 22.68 -2.20
CA GLU A 35 7.56 24.03 -1.92
C GLU A 35 7.51 24.30 -0.41
N ARG A 36 6.85 23.42 0.36
CA ARG A 36 6.70 23.59 1.82
C ARG A 36 8.00 23.52 2.60
N ARG A 37 8.98 22.74 2.11
CA ARG A 37 10.29 22.59 2.77
C ARG A 37 11.27 23.70 2.40
N GLY A 38 10.90 24.62 1.51
CA GLY A 38 11.79 25.69 1.07
C GLY A 38 13.08 25.14 0.45
N LEU A 39 13.01 23.98 -0.18
CA LEU A 39 14.16 23.41 -0.88
C LEU A 39 14.41 24.29 -2.11
N ASN A 40 15.40 25.18 -2.02
CA ASN A 40 15.82 26.13 -3.06
C ASN A 40 16.49 25.43 -4.26
N LEU A 41 15.81 24.44 -4.83
CA LEU A 41 16.20 23.72 -6.02
C LEU A 41 15.06 23.87 -7.03
N PRO A 42 15.36 24.09 -8.32
CA PRO A 42 14.32 24.19 -9.34
C PRO A 42 13.43 22.94 -9.31
N PRO A 43 12.09 23.07 -9.32
CA PRO A 43 11.18 21.92 -9.35
C PRO A 43 11.48 20.97 -10.51
N GLU A 44 11.97 21.50 -11.63
CA GLU A 44 12.37 20.71 -12.80
C GLU A 44 13.59 19.79 -12.54
N ARG A 45 14.37 20.01 -11.47
CA ARG A 45 15.50 19.17 -11.08
C ARG A 45 15.16 18.11 -10.02
N LEU A 46 14.12 18.34 -9.22
CA LEU A 46 13.75 17.44 -8.12
C LEU A 46 12.55 16.55 -8.41
N ALA A 47 11.58 17.01 -9.20
CA ALA A 47 10.41 16.22 -9.59
C ALA A 47 10.55 15.72 -11.04
N THR A 48 11.75 15.28 -11.42
CA THR A 48 12.00 14.69 -12.73
C THR A 48 11.22 13.39 -12.89
N LYS A 49 10.97 12.98 -14.15
CA LYS A 49 10.36 11.68 -14.47
C LYS A 49 11.07 10.52 -13.76
N GLU A 50 12.40 10.54 -13.74
CA GLU A 50 13.22 9.52 -13.06
C GLU A 50 13.01 9.52 -11.54
N THR A 51 12.92 10.71 -10.91
CA THR A 51 12.67 10.78 -9.46
C THR A 51 11.29 10.25 -9.11
N VAL A 52 10.28 10.56 -9.92
CA VAL A 52 8.93 10.02 -9.79
C VAL A 52 8.93 8.50 -9.96
N ASP A 53 9.64 7.97 -10.97
CA ASP A 53 9.79 6.53 -11.20
C ASP A 53 10.38 5.82 -9.97
N ARG A 54 11.45 6.38 -9.41
CA ARG A 54 12.09 5.85 -8.19
C ARG A 54 11.14 5.90 -7.00
N PHE A 55 10.41 7.00 -6.79
CA PHE A 55 9.45 7.11 -5.70
C PHE A 55 8.29 6.13 -5.83
N VAL A 56 7.79 5.87 -7.05
CA VAL A 56 6.77 4.85 -7.29
C VAL A 56 7.27 3.46 -6.87
N ASN A 57 8.53 3.12 -7.16
CA ASN A 57 9.13 1.87 -6.70
C ASN A 57 9.27 1.82 -5.17
N VAL A 58 9.67 2.92 -4.53
CA VAL A 58 9.71 3.02 -3.05
C VAL A 58 8.32 2.77 -2.46
N VAL A 59 7.27 3.33 -3.05
CA VAL A 59 5.88 3.08 -2.62
C VAL A 59 5.51 1.61 -2.77
N ASP A 60 5.96 0.93 -3.83
CA ASP A 60 5.75 -0.52 -4.00
C ASP A 60 6.46 -1.35 -2.91
N TYR A 61 7.69 -1.01 -2.52
CA TYR A 61 8.35 -1.66 -1.37
C TYR A 61 7.63 -1.38 -0.05
N MET A 62 7.18 -0.14 0.17
CA MET A 62 6.41 0.21 1.37
C MET A 62 5.05 -0.50 1.40
N MET A 63 4.47 -0.81 0.25
CA MET A 63 3.26 -1.63 0.15
C MET A 63 3.52 -3.06 0.63
N LEU A 64 4.63 -3.69 0.21
CA LEU A 64 5.04 -5.00 0.75
C LEU A 64 5.18 -4.97 2.28
N ALA A 65 5.89 -3.98 2.81
CA ALA A 65 6.06 -3.81 4.26
C ALA A 65 4.70 -3.62 4.96
N SER A 66 3.82 -2.79 4.39
CA SER A 66 2.47 -2.54 4.92
C SER A 66 1.66 -3.82 5.03
N HIS A 67 1.64 -4.68 4.00
CA HIS A 67 0.94 -5.96 4.08
C HIS A 67 1.44 -6.83 5.24
N LEU A 68 2.75 -6.93 5.47
CA LEU A 68 3.30 -7.69 6.60
C LEU A 68 2.97 -7.06 7.96
N VAL A 69 3.15 -5.75 8.09
CA VAL A 69 2.85 -5.02 9.33
C VAL A 69 1.41 -5.24 9.76
N TRP A 70 0.47 -5.10 8.83
CA TRP A 70 -0.95 -5.27 9.12
C TRP A 70 -1.35 -6.74 9.30
N ALA A 71 -0.70 -7.68 8.61
CA ALA A 71 -0.89 -9.10 8.87
C ALA A 71 -0.50 -9.46 10.31
N PHE A 72 0.70 -9.07 10.74
CA PHE A 72 1.21 -9.38 12.08
C PHE A 72 0.47 -8.64 13.18
N TRP A 73 0.14 -7.36 12.96
CA TRP A 73 -0.76 -6.63 13.87
C TRP A 73 -2.06 -7.40 14.07
N SER A 74 -2.64 -7.94 13.00
CA SER A 74 -3.90 -8.68 13.07
C SER A 74 -3.75 -9.99 13.84
N VAL A 75 -2.68 -10.76 13.59
CA VAL A 75 -2.37 -11.98 14.36
C VAL A 75 -2.26 -11.70 15.85
N VAL A 76 -1.57 -10.62 16.25
CA VAL A 76 -1.44 -10.23 17.67
C VAL A 76 -2.79 -9.84 18.28
N ARG A 77 -3.72 -9.34 17.46
CA ARG A 77 -5.07 -8.94 17.89
C ARG A 77 -6.06 -10.09 17.97
N THR A 78 -5.79 -11.22 17.32
CA THR A 78 -6.67 -12.39 17.31
C THR A 78 -6.87 -12.93 18.73
N LYS A 79 -8.14 -13.13 19.11
CA LYS A 79 -8.54 -13.91 20.28
C LYS A 79 -9.01 -15.28 19.81
N ILE A 80 -8.70 -16.33 20.57
CA ILE A 80 -9.08 -17.71 20.23
C ILE A 80 -10.01 -18.24 21.34
N PRO A 81 -11.22 -18.74 21.01
CA PRO A 81 -11.82 -18.77 19.68
C PRO A 81 -12.19 -17.35 19.18
N GLU A 82 -12.27 -17.16 17.86
CA GLU A 82 -12.79 -15.91 17.29
C GLU A 82 -14.31 -15.84 17.50
N ASP A 83 -14.82 -14.62 17.71
CA ASP A 83 -16.25 -14.34 17.76
C ASP A 83 -16.78 -14.10 16.33
N PRO A 84 -17.74 -14.91 15.84
CA PRO A 84 -18.27 -14.78 14.49
C PRO A 84 -19.12 -13.52 14.27
N GLU A 85 -19.54 -12.81 15.33
CA GLU A 85 -20.25 -11.53 15.23
C GLU A 85 -19.32 -10.32 15.13
N LEU A 86 -18.00 -10.55 15.25
CA LEU A 86 -16.98 -9.50 15.20
C LEU A 86 -16.01 -9.69 14.04
N PHE A 87 -15.24 -8.64 13.75
CA PHE A 87 -14.17 -8.66 12.76
C PHE A 87 -13.22 -9.85 12.96
N SER A 88 -13.06 -10.67 11.93
CA SER A 88 -12.10 -11.79 11.96
C SER A 88 -10.69 -11.29 11.66
N TYR A 89 -9.90 -11.18 12.72
CA TYR A 89 -8.50 -10.79 12.65
C TYR A 89 -7.66 -11.89 11.99
N LEU A 90 -8.01 -13.15 12.18
CA LEU A 90 -7.29 -14.25 11.55
C LEU A 90 -7.54 -14.28 10.03
N HIS A 91 -8.79 -14.07 9.61
CA HIS A 91 -9.12 -13.96 8.18
C HIS A 91 -8.43 -12.75 7.56
N TYR A 92 -8.43 -11.60 8.25
CA TYR A 92 -7.70 -10.41 7.79
C TYR A 92 -6.19 -10.65 7.67
N ALA A 93 -5.57 -11.30 8.65
CA ALA A 93 -4.15 -11.63 8.59
C ALA A 93 -3.82 -12.48 7.36
N LYS A 94 -4.62 -13.52 7.11
CA LYS A 94 -4.48 -14.38 5.93
C LYS A 94 -4.57 -13.57 4.63
N THR A 95 -5.60 -12.74 4.49
CA THR A 95 -5.76 -11.88 3.30
C THR A 95 -4.57 -10.94 3.09
N ARG A 96 -4.04 -10.33 4.16
CA ARG A 96 -2.87 -9.43 4.03
C ARG A 96 -1.61 -10.18 3.60
N LEU A 97 -1.40 -11.42 4.07
CA LEU A 97 -0.28 -12.28 3.64
C LEU A 97 -0.40 -12.73 2.18
N GLU A 98 -1.62 -13.01 1.72
CA GLU A 98 -1.90 -13.32 0.31
C GLU A 98 -1.56 -12.12 -0.59
N GLN A 99 -2.00 -10.91 -0.20
CA GLN A 99 -1.67 -9.67 -0.91
C GLN A 99 -0.17 -9.35 -0.93
N TYR A 100 0.54 -9.60 0.18
CA TYR A 100 2.00 -9.52 0.21
C TYR A 100 2.62 -10.43 -0.85
N SER A 101 2.17 -11.69 -0.90
CA SER A 101 2.70 -12.68 -1.83
C SER A 101 2.42 -12.31 -3.28
N GLU A 102 1.22 -11.81 -3.57
CA GLU A 102 0.85 -11.31 -4.89
C GLU A 102 1.70 -10.10 -5.30
N LYS A 103 1.82 -9.10 -4.42
CA LYS A 103 2.63 -7.91 -4.69
C LYS A 103 4.10 -8.26 -4.90
N LYS A 104 4.62 -9.22 -4.13
CA LYS A 104 6.00 -9.70 -4.26
C LYS A 104 6.23 -10.32 -5.65
N ARG A 105 5.31 -11.18 -6.11
CA ARG A 105 5.37 -11.76 -7.46
C ARG A 105 5.29 -10.69 -8.55
N GLU A 106 4.41 -9.70 -8.42
CA GLU A 106 4.30 -8.58 -9.36
C GLU A 106 5.64 -7.82 -9.47
N MET A 107 6.28 -7.52 -8.35
CA MET A 107 7.55 -6.79 -8.32
C MET A 107 8.71 -7.61 -8.90
N GLN A 108 8.76 -8.92 -8.64
CA GLN A 108 9.74 -9.83 -9.24
C GLN A 108 9.59 -9.89 -10.77
N ALA A 109 8.35 -10.00 -11.26
CA ALA A 109 8.07 -10.03 -12.69
C ALA A 109 8.48 -8.72 -13.40
N ARG A 110 8.47 -7.59 -12.68
CA ARG A 110 8.93 -6.29 -13.17
C ARG A 110 10.45 -6.09 -13.06
N GLY A 111 11.18 -7.01 -12.42
CA GLY A 111 12.62 -6.88 -12.18
C GLY A 111 12.98 -5.77 -11.19
N VAL A 112 12.05 -5.41 -10.29
CA VAL A 112 12.28 -4.40 -9.24
C VAL A 112 12.41 -5.03 -7.84
N LEU A 113 12.46 -6.36 -7.74
CA LEU A 113 12.79 -7.08 -6.51
C LEU A 113 13.81 -8.17 -6.79
#